data_AF-A0A0N8GJV8-F1
#
_entry.id   AF-A0A0N8GJV8-F1
#
_cell.length_a   1.000
_cell.length_b   1.000
_cell.length_c   1.000
_cell.angle_alpha   90.00
_cell.angle_beta   90.00
_cell.angle_gamma   90.00
#
_symmetry.space_group_name_H-M   'P 1'
#
loop_
_entity.id
_entity.type
_entity.pdbx_description
1 polymer ?
#
loop_
_entity_poly.entity_id
_entity_poly.type
_entity_poly.pdbx_seq_one_letter_code
_entity_poly.pdbx_strand_id
1 'polypeptide(L)'
;MALGFAWADHKWGAHSGVFSCGSYFFAGCTLSVLREGRMGQGWFLPVLGTLLFAAGLAVTLQWGVWGWRAFGLTGMFGALFLLLAQWQNRAPAWLDRGCEWLGENTYGVYLWHFPIQLAMMLVLMPAIKTQEIAQNGWFLVLFFVLAVAMARISYVWFERPMRDFLRERLGGSRHAARDAAKGG
;
A
#
# COMPACT_ATOMS: atom_id res chain seq x y z
N MET A 1 -19.27 9.37 -6.49
CA MET A 1 -19.40 8.32 -5.45
C MET A 1 -18.67 8.69 -4.17
N ALA A 2 -17.40 9.13 -4.20
CA ALA A 2 -16.64 9.50 -2.98
C ALA A 2 -17.35 10.49 -2.04
N LEU A 3 -17.94 11.58 -2.57
CA LEU A 3 -18.70 12.55 -1.78
C LEU A 3 -19.98 11.97 -1.13
N GLY A 4 -20.61 11.00 -1.79
CA GLY A 4 -21.79 10.31 -1.24
C GLY A 4 -21.43 9.43 -0.04
N PHE A 5 -20.28 8.76 -0.10
CA PHE A 5 -19.74 7.98 1.03
C PHE A 5 -19.25 8.88 2.18
N ALA A 6 -18.64 10.03 1.88
CA ALA A 6 -18.26 11.00 2.92
C ALA A 6 -19.49 11.60 3.64
N TRP A 7 -20.58 11.83 2.92
CA TRP A 7 -21.83 12.27 3.52
C TRP A 7 -22.52 11.17 4.33
N ALA A 8 -22.45 9.92 3.86
CA ALA A 8 -22.92 8.76 4.63
C ALA A 8 -22.10 8.56 5.92
N ASP A 9 -20.78 8.76 5.86
CA ASP A 9 -19.89 8.74 7.03
C ASP A 9 -20.23 9.83 8.05
N HIS A 10 -20.65 11.03 7.62
CA HIS A 10 -21.16 12.06 8.54
C HIS A 10 -22.38 11.60 9.33
N LYS A 11 -23.28 10.83 8.71
CA LYS A 11 -24.50 10.39 9.38
C LYS A 11 -24.36 9.08 10.14
N TRP A 12 -23.48 8.18 9.69
CA TRP A 12 -23.40 6.78 10.17
C TRP A 12 -22.00 6.33 10.62
N GLY A 13 -20.99 7.20 10.51
CA GLY A 13 -19.59 6.88 10.81
C GLY A 13 -19.30 6.54 12.28
N ALA A 14 -20.23 6.86 13.20
CA ALA A 14 -20.15 6.46 14.60
C ALA A 14 -20.36 4.94 14.80
N HIS A 15 -21.03 4.26 13.87
CA HIS A 15 -21.39 2.84 13.99
C HIS A 15 -20.50 1.91 13.16
N SER A 16 -19.94 2.38 12.05
CA SER A 16 -19.05 1.55 11.21
C SER A 16 -18.08 2.41 10.39
N GLY A 17 -16.77 2.12 10.49
CA GLY A 17 -15.72 2.79 9.70
C GLY A 17 -15.70 2.41 8.21
N VAL A 18 -16.57 1.49 7.77
CA VAL A 18 -16.64 1.01 6.38
C VAL A 18 -16.91 2.16 5.40
N PHE A 19 -17.75 3.14 5.79
CA PHE A 19 -18.07 4.28 4.95
C PHE A 19 -16.88 5.23 4.76
N SER A 20 -16.12 5.51 5.83
CA SER A 20 -14.84 6.20 5.76
C SER A 20 -13.90 5.50 4.77
N CYS A 21 -13.71 4.18 4.91
CA CYS A 21 -12.85 3.40 4.02
C CYS A 21 -13.29 3.47 2.55
N GLY A 22 -14.59 3.30 2.29
CA GLY A 22 -15.15 3.41 0.94
C GLY A 22 -14.91 4.79 0.34
N SER A 23 -15.06 5.86 1.13
CA SER A 23 -14.80 7.23 0.69
C SER A 23 -13.35 7.43 0.24
N TYR A 24 -12.37 6.90 0.99
CA TYR A 24 -10.95 6.98 0.65
C TYR A 24 -10.61 6.14 -0.59
N PHE A 25 -11.16 4.93 -0.69
CA PHE A 25 -10.95 4.05 -1.83
C PHE A 25 -11.40 4.71 -3.14
N PHE A 26 -12.64 5.21 -3.18
CA PHE A 26 -13.17 5.86 -4.38
C PHE A 26 -12.47 7.19 -4.69
N ALA A 27 -12.04 7.95 -3.67
CA ALA A 27 -11.23 9.14 -3.88
C ALA A 27 -9.89 8.78 -4.55
N GLY A 28 -9.21 7.74 -4.07
CA GLY A 28 -7.98 7.22 -4.67
C GLY A 28 -8.17 6.77 -6.13
N CYS A 29 -9.23 6.02 -6.43
CA CYS A 29 -9.55 5.61 -7.80
C CYS A 29 -9.75 6.82 -8.72
N THR A 30 -10.44 7.87 -8.24
CA THR A 30 -10.66 9.09 -9.02
C THR A 30 -9.34 9.79 -9.33
N LEU A 31 -8.44 9.91 -8.35
CA LEU A 31 -7.10 10.48 -8.54
C LEU A 31 -6.25 9.64 -9.52
N SER A 32 -6.36 8.31 -9.47
CA SER A 32 -5.65 7.41 -10.39
C SER A 32 -6.11 7.57 -11.84
N VAL A 33 -7.43 7.64 -12.07
CA VAL A 33 -8.00 7.87 -13.40
C VAL A 33 -7.63 9.26 -13.93
N LEU A 34 -7.60 10.28 -13.06
CA LEU A 34 -7.15 11.62 -13.42
C LEU A 34 -5.66 11.67 -13.83
N ARG A 35 -4.82 10.84 -13.20
CA ARG A 35 -3.41 10.67 -13.59
C ARG A 35 -3.25 10.00 -14.95
N GLU A 36 -4.02 8.95 -15.23
CA GLU A 36 -3.92 8.21 -16.50
C GLU A 36 -4.58 8.94 -17.68
N GLY A 37 -5.53 9.83 -17.41
CA GLY A 37 -6.17 10.66 -18.42
C GLY A 37 -5.26 11.75 -19.00
N ARG A 38 -5.76 12.47 -20.02
CA ARG A 38 -5.06 13.60 -20.67
C ARG A 38 -4.61 14.72 -19.71
N MET A 39 -5.24 14.83 -18.54
CA MET A 39 -4.86 15.78 -17.47
C MET A 39 -3.57 15.36 -16.74
N GLY A 40 -3.16 14.09 -16.88
CA GLY A 40 -1.94 13.46 -16.39
C GLY A 40 -0.62 14.03 -16.90
N GLN A 41 -0.65 14.60 -18.10
CA GLN A 41 0.54 14.76 -18.93
C GLN A 41 1.10 16.20 -18.92
N GLY A 42 0.59 17.08 -18.06
CA GLY A 42 0.99 18.48 -17.97
C GLY A 42 1.19 19.00 -16.54
N TRP A 43 1.45 20.31 -16.42
CA TRP A 43 1.61 21.04 -15.15
C TRP A 43 0.34 21.03 -14.27
N PHE A 44 -0.78 20.50 -14.76
CA PHE A 44 -2.03 20.44 -14.03
C PHE A 44 -1.99 19.47 -12.83
N LEU A 45 -1.28 18.34 -12.92
CA LEU A 45 -1.17 17.39 -11.80
C LEU A 45 -0.47 17.94 -10.55
N PRO A 46 0.72 18.58 -10.64
CA PRO A 46 1.37 19.11 -9.44
C PRO A 46 0.56 20.26 -8.84
N VAL A 47 -0.11 21.08 -9.68
CA VAL A 47 -1.03 22.13 -9.22
C VAL A 47 -2.23 21.53 -8.50
N LEU A 48 -2.82 20.45 -9.03
CA LEU A 48 -3.91 19.74 -8.37
C LEU A 48 -3.45 19.13 -7.04
N GLY A 49 -2.25 18.53 -7.01
CA GLY A 49 -1.65 17.99 -5.79
C GLY A 49 -1.43 19.07 -4.72
N THR A 50 -0.84 20.21 -5.07
CA THR A 50 -0.62 21.32 -4.13
C THR A 50 -1.93 21.95 -3.67
N LEU A 51 -2.93 22.09 -4.56
CA LEU A 51 -4.27 22.54 -4.20
C LEU A 51 -4.97 21.57 -3.25
N LEU A 52 -4.89 20.27 -3.47
CA LEU A 52 -5.46 19.25 -2.58
C LEU A 52 -4.77 19.25 -1.20
N PHE A 53 -3.46 19.44 -1.17
CA PHE A 53 -2.71 19.57 0.09
C PHE A 53 -3.12 20.83 0.85
N ALA A 54 -3.18 21.98 0.17
CA ALA A 54 -3.57 23.25 0.77
C ALA A 54 -5.04 23.23 1.25
N ALA A 55 -5.94 22.64 0.46
CA ALA A 55 -7.34 22.46 0.85
C ALA A 55 -7.48 21.50 2.04
N GLY A 56 -6.75 20.37 2.03
CA GLY A 56 -6.70 19.44 3.16
C GLY A 56 -6.23 20.12 4.44
N LEU A 57 -5.15 20.89 4.38
CA LEU A 57 -4.61 21.66 5.49
C LEU A 57 -5.59 22.74 5.98
N ALA A 58 -6.19 23.51 5.07
CA ALA A 58 -7.13 24.57 5.42
C ALA A 58 -8.39 24.02 6.10
N VAL A 59 -8.94 22.92 5.58
CA VAL A 59 -10.11 22.26 6.18
C VAL A 59 -9.78 21.67 7.55
N THR A 60 -8.58 21.11 7.72
CA THR A 60 -8.15 20.62 9.04
C THR A 60 -8.04 21.71 10.09
N LEU A 61 -7.55 22.90 9.70
CA LEU A 61 -7.42 24.03 10.61
C LEU A 61 -8.78 24.64 10.99
N GLN A 62 -9.77 24.59 10.08
CA GLN A 62 -11.09 25.20 10.32
C GLN A 62 -12.11 24.24 10.98
N TRP A 63 -12.05 22.94 10.69
CA TRP A 63 -13.07 21.96 11.09
C TRP A 63 -12.54 20.89 12.07
N GLY A 64 -11.32 21.04 12.58
CA GLY A 64 -10.74 20.20 13.62
C GLY A 64 -10.68 18.70 13.27
N VAL A 65 -10.95 17.83 14.24
CA VAL A 65 -10.87 16.36 14.09
C VAL A 65 -11.79 15.82 13.00
N TRP A 66 -12.93 16.48 12.78
CA TRP A 66 -13.92 16.07 11.79
C TRP A 66 -13.44 16.37 10.37
N GLY A 67 -12.91 17.59 10.16
CA GLY A 67 -12.25 17.98 8.91
C GLY A 67 -11.01 17.15 8.58
N TRP A 68 -10.25 16.76 9.61
CA TRP A 68 -9.09 15.87 9.47
C TRP A 68 -9.44 14.52 8.89
N ARG A 69 -10.47 13.85 9.41
CA ARG A 69 -10.86 12.53 8.94
C ARG A 69 -11.39 12.58 7.51
N ALA A 70 -12.37 13.43 7.22
CA ALA A 70 -13.01 13.41 5.91
C ALA A 70 -12.10 13.93 4.78
N PHE A 71 -11.40 15.05 5.01
CA PHE A 71 -10.70 15.78 3.94
C PHE A 71 -9.21 15.94 4.20
N GLY A 72 -8.76 16.01 5.45
CA GLY A 72 -7.35 16.12 5.81
C GLY A 72 -6.54 14.91 5.32
N LEU A 73 -6.98 13.69 5.68
CA LEU A 73 -6.33 12.47 5.23
C LEU A 73 -6.34 12.34 3.71
N THR A 74 -7.51 12.46 3.09
CA THR A 74 -7.66 12.32 1.63
C THR A 74 -6.86 13.38 0.88
N GLY A 75 -6.87 14.62 1.35
CA GLY A 75 -6.18 15.75 0.73
C GLY A 75 -4.66 15.68 0.90
N MET A 76 -4.16 15.44 2.11
CA MET A 76 -2.72 15.37 2.37
C MET A 76 -2.08 14.11 1.78
N PHE A 77 -2.61 12.93 2.08
CA PHE A 77 -2.04 11.68 1.56
C PHE A 77 -2.28 11.55 0.06
N GLY A 78 -3.45 11.95 -0.45
CA GLY A 78 -3.71 11.96 -1.89
C GLY A 78 -2.77 12.90 -2.64
N ALA A 79 -2.51 14.10 -2.12
CA ALA A 79 -1.53 15.02 -2.69
C ALA A 79 -0.11 14.46 -2.64
N LEU A 80 0.29 13.88 -1.50
CA LEU A 80 1.60 13.24 -1.35
C LEU A 80 1.79 12.11 -2.37
N PHE A 81 0.78 11.26 -2.56
CA PHE A 81 0.82 10.19 -3.55
C PHE A 81 0.89 10.71 -4.98
N LEU A 82 0.17 11.78 -5.33
CA LEU A 82 0.27 12.40 -6.65
C LEU A 82 1.65 13.00 -6.91
N LEU A 83 2.23 13.66 -5.91
CA LEU A 83 3.59 14.23 -6.01
C LEU A 83 4.65 13.13 -6.12
N LEU A 84 4.53 12.06 -5.32
CA LEU A 84 5.39 10.87 -5.42
C LEU A 84 5.26 10.19 -6.78
N ALA A 85 4.04 10.04 -7.31
CA ALA A 85 3.79 9.43 -8.61
C ALA A 85 4.39 10.26 -9.76
N GLN A 86 4.39 11.59 -9.64
CA GLN A 86 5.11 12.46 -10.58
C GLN A 86 6.62 12.30 -10.46
N TRP A 87 7.12 12.21 -9.23
CA TRP A 87 8.55 12.02 -9.00
C TRP A 87 9.02 10.64 -9.49
N GLN A 88 8.18 9.60 -9.38
CA GLN A 88 8.48 8.27 -9.91
C GLN A 88 8.75 8.30 -11.42
N ASN A 89 8.03 9.11 -12.19
CA ASN A 89 8.30 9.27 -13.63
C ASN A 89 9.70 9.88 -13.93
N ARG A 90 10.34 10.53 -12.94
CA ARG A 90 11.72 11.04 -13.02
C ARG A 90 12.72 10.21 -12.22
N ALA A 91 12.27 9.16 -11.54
CA ALA A 91 13.13 8.39 -10.67
C ALA A 91 14.06 7.48 -11.50
N PRO A 92 15.30 7.27 -11.05
CA PRO A 92 16.22 6.36 -11.72
C PRO A 92 15.76 4.91 -11.52
N ALA A 93 16.04 4.06 -12.52
CA ALA A 93 15.59 2.65 -12.55
C ALA A 93 16.07 1.76 -11.39
N TRP A 94 17.03 2.22 -10.58
CA TRP A 94 17.46 1.51 -9.37
C TRP A 94 16.50 1.74 -8.18
N LEU A 95 15.90 2.93 -8.08
CA LEU A 95 14.89 3.21 -7.04
C LEU A 95 13.66 2.37 -7.27
N ASP A 96 13.19 2.30 -8.52
CA ASP A 96 11.99 1.56 -8.89
C ASP A 96 12.15 0.06 -8.57
N ARG A 97 13.30 -0.51 -8.94
CA ARG A 97 13.68 -1.88 -8.56
C ARG A 97 13.81 -2.07 -7.05
N GLY A 98 14.31 -1.08 -6.32
CA GLY A 98 14.39 -1.11 -4.85
C GLY A 98 13.01 -1.13 -4.21
N CYS A 99 12.08 -0.29 -4.68
CA CYS A 99 10.70 -0.24 -4.22
C CYS A 99 9.93 -1.52 -4.54
N GLU A 100 10.08 -2.06 -5.75
CA GLU A 100 9.49 -3.34 -6.15
C GLU A 100 10.01 -4.46 -5.23
N TRP A 101 11.33 -4.54 -5.04
CA TRP A 101 11.96 -5.50 -4.13
C TRP A 101 11.44 -5.33 -2.70
N LEU A 102 11.32 -4.10 -2.19
CA LEU A 102 10.81 -3.83 -0.85
C LEU A 102 9.35 -4.29 -0.70
N GLY A 103 8.52 -4.04 -1.73
CA GLY A 103 7.13 -4.45 -1.77
C GLY A 103 6.95 -5.97 -1.74
N GLU A 104 7.72 -6.70 -2.56
CA GLU A 104 7.76 -8.17 -2.56
C GLU A 104 8.14 -8.72 -1.18
N ASN A 105 9.15 -8.13 -0.53
CA ASN A 105 9.61 -8.59 0.78
C ASN A 105 8.62 -8.26 1.90
N THR A 106 7.93 -7.12 1.85
CA THR A 106 6.98 -6.69 2.89
C THR A 106 5.85 -7.72 3.05
N TYR A 107 5.37 -8.29 1.95
CA TYR A 107 4.36 -9.35 2.00
C TYR A 107 4.90 -10.63 2.67
N GLY A 108 6.09 -11.09 2.26
CA GLY A 108 6.72 -12.25 2.87
C GLY A 108 7.00 -12.05 4.37
N VAL A 109 7.45 -10.85 4.77
CA VAL A 109 7.68 -10.50 6.18
C VAL A 109 6.37 -10.54 6.96
N TYR A 110 5.28 -10.00 6.40
CA TYR A 110 3.97 -10.08 7.04
C TYR A 110 3.51 -11.53 7.26
N LEU A 111 3.80 -12.43 6.33
CA LEU A 111 3.41 -13.84 6.47
C LEU A 111 4.28 -14.59 7.49
N TRP A 112 5.57 -14.29 7.56
CA TRP A 112 6.55 -15.05 8.35
C TRP A 112 6.89 -14.48 9.72
N HIS A 113 6.65 -13.19 9.99
CA HIS A 113 6.97 -12.60 11.30
C HIS A 113 6.23 -13.32 12.44
N PHE A 114 4.94 -13.64 12.24
CA PHE A 114 4.13 -14.30 13.26
C PHE A 114 4.57 -15.76 13.53
N PRO A 115 4.74 -16.63 12.51
CA PRO A 115 5.30 -17.97 12.70
C PRO A 115 6.68 -17.97 13.38
N ILE A 116 7.58 -17.07 12.99
CA ILE A 116 8.92 -16.97 13.58
C ILE A 116 8.83 -16.54 15.05
N GLN A 117 7.97 -15.56 15.36
CA GLN A 117 7.73 -15.12 16.72
C GLN A 117 7.18 -16.26 17.60
N LEU A 118 6.24 -17.06 17.07
CA LEU A 118 5.68 -18.21 17.76
C LEU A 118 6.72 -19.33 17.97
N ALA A 119 7.50 -19.65 16.94
CA ALA A 119 8.58 -20.63 17.03
C ALA A 119 9.64 -20.23 18.06
N MET A 120 10.03 -18.95 18.08
CA MET A 120 10.93 -18.43 19.12
C MET A 120 10.33 -18.54 20.51
N MET A 121 9.05 -18.20 20.70
CA MET A 121 8.40 -18.39 22.01
C MET A 121 8.42 -19.85 22.44
N LEU A 122 8.06 -20.80 21.58
CA LEU A 122 8.04 -22.22 21.92
C LEU A 122 9.43 -22.79 22.22
N VAL A 123 10.47 -22.36 21.49
CA VAL A 123 11.84 -22.87 21.64
C VAL A 123 12.57 -22.20 22.82
N LEU A 124 12.33 -20.91 23.09
CA LEU A 124 13.03 -20.16 24.15
C LEU A 124 12.31 -20.21 25.50
N MET A 125 10.98 -20.45 25.55
CA MET A 125 10.22 -20.57 26.81
C MET A 125 10.78 -21.60 27.80
N PRO A 126 11.24 -22.80 27.39
CA PRO A 126 11.78 -23.77 28.34
C PRO A 126 13.20 -23.44 28.83
N ALA A 127 13.92 -22.52 28.19
CA ALA A 127 15.36 -22.34 28.41
C ALA A 127 15.77 -21.00 29.04
N ILE A 128 15.02 -19.91 28.81
CA ILE A 128 15.45 -18.56 29.22
C ILE A 128 14.25 -17.68 29.60
N LYS A 129 14.41 -16.77 30.57
CA LYS A 129 13.49 -15.64 30.80
C LYS A 129 13.44 -14.77 29.55
N THR A 130 12.54 -15.10 28.64
CA THR A 130 12.31 -14.44 27.33
C THR A 130 12.16 -12.92 27.44
N GLN A 131 11.71 -12.41 28.58
CA GLN A 131 11.51 -10.99 28.85
C GLN A 131 12.81 -10.18 28.93
N GLU A 132 13.93 -10.75 29.39
CA GLU A 132 15.21 -10.02 29.50
C GLU A 132 15.94 -9.93 28.14
N ILE A 133 15.79 -10.94 27.28
CA ILE A 133 16.36 -10.93 25.93
C ILE A 133 15.56 -10.03 24.99
N ALA A 134 14.23 -10.02 25.10
CA ALA A 134 13.37 -9.18 24.27
C ALA A 134 13.57 -7.68 24.49
N GLN A 135 14.08 -7.27 25.65
CA GLN A 135 14.41 -5.87 25.96
C GLN A 135 15.74 -5.42 25.34
N ASN A 136 16.53 -6.34 24.78
CA ASN A 136 17.80 -6.02 24.17
C ASN A 136 17.60 -5.62 22.70
N GLY A 137 17.96 -4.40 22.32
CA GLY A 137 17.75 -3.88 20.95
C GLY A 137 18.41 -4.73 19.86
N TRP A 138 19.48 -5.47 20.19
CA TRP A 138 20.12 -6.42 19.28
C TRP A 138 19.23 -7.60 18.90
N PHE A 139 18.35 -8.04 19.79
CA PHE A 139 17.39 -9.12 19.51
C PHE A 139 16.36 -8.69 18.47
N LEU A 140 15.91 -7.43 18.53
CA LEU A 140 14.96 -6.88 17.57
C LEU A 140 15.57 -6.79 16.17
N VAL A 141 16.83 -6.36 16.07
CA VAL A 141 17.57 -6.35 14.79
C VAL A 141 17.73 -7.76 14.26
N LEU A 142 18.14 -8.71 15.10
CA LEU A 142 18.30 -10.12 14.72
C LEU A 142 16.98 -10.72 14.24
N PHE A 143 15.88 -10.49 14.96
CA PHE A 143 14.54 -10.92 14.57
C PHE A 143 14.12 -10.35 13.22
N PHE A 144 14.34 -9.05 13.00
CA PHE A 144 14.03 -8.42 11.71
C PHE A 144 14.85 -9.02 10.56
N VAL A 145 16.15 -9.23 10.77
CA VAL A 145 17.02 -9.85 9.75
C VAL A 145 16.56 -11.27 9.44
N LEU A 146 16.23 -12.07 10.47
CA LEU A 146 15.67 -13.41 10.30
C LEU A 146 14.34 -13.39 9.57
N ALA A 147 13.42 -12.50 9.94
CA ALA A 147 12.11 -12.38 9.30
C ALA A 147 12.24 -12.00 7.82
N VAL A 148 13.12 -11.04 7.49
CA VAL A 148 13.38 -10.64 6.10
C VAL A 148 14.08 -11.75 5.31
N ALA A 149 15.06 -12.44 5.90
CA ALA A 149 15.74 -13.56 5.25
C ALA A 149 14.78 -14.71 4.96
N MET A 150 13.96 -15.11 5.94
CA MET A 150 12.97 -16.17 5.76
C MET A 150 11.88 -15.78 4.77
N ALA A 151 11.41 -14.53 4.82
CA ALA A 151 10.50 -13.97 3.83
C ALA A 151 11.07 -14.07 2.42
N ARG A 152 12.35 -13.71 2.24
CA ARG A 152 13.00 -13.77 0.92
C ARG A 152 13.18 -15.21 0.43
N ILE A 153 13.56 -16.14 1.32
CA ILE A 153 13.68 -17.56 0.99
C ILE A 153 12.33 -18.11 0.54
N SER A 154 11.26 -17.85 1.31
CA SER A 154 9.90 -18.25 0.97
C SER A 154 9.43 -17.65 -0.36
N TYR A 155 9.72 -16.36 -0.59
CA TYR A 155 9.35 -15.68 -1.82
C TYR A 155 10.01 -16.32 -3.05
N VAL A 156 11.31 -16.60 -2.97
CA VAL A 156 12.08 -17.17 -4.09
C VAL A 156 11.68 -18.62 -4.35
N TRP A 157 11.44 -19.42 -3.30
CA TRP A 157 11.22 -20.86 -3.43
C TRP A 157 9.76 -21.29 -3.62
N PHE A 158 8.80 -20.53 -3.09
CA PHE A 158 7.38 -20.92 -3.17
C PHE A 158 6.56 -19.93 -3.99
N GLU A 159 6.79 -18.64 -3.81
CA GLU A 159 5.90 -17.60 -4.32
C GLU A 159 6.15 -17.27 -5.79
N ARG A 160 7.43 -17.20 -6.20
CA ARG A 160 7.84 -17.05 -7.60
C ARG A 160 7.40 -18.22 -8.50
N PRO A 161 7.71 -19.50 -8.18
CA PRO A 161 7.33 -20.60 -9.06
C PRO A 161 5.82 -20.78 -9.16
N MET A 162 5.08 -20.55 -8.08
CA MET A 162 3.62 -20.62 -8.11
C MET A 162 3.01 -19.50 -8.98
N ARG A 163 3.57 -18.28 -8.91
CA ARG A 163 3.14 -17.14 -9.73
C ARG A 163 3.39 -17.39 -11.22
N ASP A 164 4.55 -17.94 -11.56
CA ASP A 164 4.91 -18.26 -12.94
C ASP A 164 4.03 -19.41 -13.47
N PHE A 165 3.83 -20.46 -12.68
CA PHE A 165 2.90 -21.55 -13.01
C PHE A 165 1.46 -21.07 -13.25
N LEU A 166 0.96 -20.16 -12.40
CA LEU A 166 -0.39 -19.62 -12.52
C LEU A 166 -0.51 -18.67 -13.72
N ARG A 167 0.53 -17.89 -14.03
CA ARG A 167 0.60 -17.05 -15.24
C ARG A 167 0.63 -17.87 -16.52
N GLU A 168 1.32 -19.00 -16.55
CA GLU A 168 1.31 -19.89 -17.72
C GLU A 168 -0.07 -20.53 -17.93
N ARG A 169 -0.72 -20.98 -16.84
CA ARG A 169 -2.05 -21.61 -16.88
C ARG A 169 -3.19 -20.63 -17.22
N LEU A 170 -3.15 -19.39 -16.71
CA LEU A 170 -4.22 -18.40 -16.88
C LEU A 170 -3.92 -17.33 -17.95
N GLY A 171 -2.64 -17.09 -18.26
CA GLY A 171 -2.18 -16.07 -19.20
C GLY A 171 -2.33 -16.47 -20.67
N GLY A 172 -2.32 -17.77 -20.98
CA GLY A 172 -2.58 -18.29 -22.34
C GLY A 172 -3.96 -17.89 -22.88
N SER A 173 -4.96 -17.73 -22.02
CA SER A 173 -6.31 -17.34 -22.42
C SER A 173 -6.45 -15.86 -22.79
N ARG A 174 -5.57 -14.97 -22.30
CA ARG A 174 -5.63 -13.52 -22.59
C ARG A 174 -5.00 -13.14 -23.92
N HIS A 175 -4.02 -13.89 -24.43
CA HIS A 175 -3.49 -13.69 -25.78
C HIS A 175 -4.47 -14.19 -26.84
N ALA A 176 -5.04 -15.40 -26.65
CA ALA A 176 -6.05 -15.94 -27.57
C ALA A 176 -7.29 -15.02 -27.71
N ALA A 177 -7.75 -14.40 -26.63
CA ALA A 177 -8.86 -13.44 -26.67
C ALA A 177 -8.50 -12.09 -27.32
N ARG A 178 -7.25 -11.63 -27.22
CA ARG A 178 -6.78 -10.38 -27.86
C ARG A 178 -6.57 -10.55 -29.36
N ASP A 179 -6.12 -11.73 -29.80
CA ASP A 179 -5.90 -12.03 -31.21
C ASP A 179 -7.23 -12.28 -31.93
N ALA A 180 -8.20 -12.91 -31.27
CA ALA A 180 -9.57 -13.02 -31.78
C ALA A 180 -10.27 -11.66 -31.95
N ALA A 181 -9.98 -10.68 -31.07
CA ALA A 181 -10.57 -9.34 -31.14
C ALA A 181 -9.91 -8.39 -32.17
N LYS A 182 -8.76 -8.77 -32.74
CA LYS A 182 -8.07 -8.00 -33.79
C LYS A 182 -8.26 -8.56 -35.21
N GLY A 183 -8.87 -9.74 -35.32
CA GLY A 183 -9.07 -10.47 -36.58
C GLY A 183 -10.51 -10.45 -37.13
N GLY A 184 -11.39 -9.59 -36.58
CA GLY A 184 -12.75 -9.35 -37.09
C GLY A 184 -12.96 -7.88 -37.39
#